data_AF-A0A7S2S5E8-F1
#
_entry.id   AF-A0A7S2S5E8-F1
#
_cell.length_a   1.000
_cell.length_b   1.000
_cell.length_c   1.000
_cell.angle_alpha   90.00
_cell.angle_beta   90.00
_cell.angle_gamma   90.00
#
_symmetry.space_group_name_H-M   'P 1'
#
loop_
_entity.id
_entity.type
_entity.pdbx_description
1 polymer ?
#
loop_
_entity_poly.entity_id
_entity_poly.type
_entity_poly.pdbx_seq_one_letter_code
_entity_poly.pdbx_strand_id
1 'polypeptide(L)'
;IREQDFLNFDALRQASQCVGRVIRSKTDYGLMVFADSRYNRHDKRSKLPKWILQFLGDQYLNLSTDMAIQHAKHFLRLMGQPIDQKLLQSVLLSLDDVEQLSAEMAAVQIDEDDENEVLTENNVAV
;
A
#
# COMPACT_ATOMS: atom_id res chain seq x y z
N ILE A 1 -19.23 -20.40 10.80
CA ILE A 1 -19.09 -18.94 10.53
C ILE A 1 -20.44 -18.32 10.85
N ARG A 2 -20.48 -17.16 11.53
CA ARG A 2 -21.75 -16.47 11.80
C ARG A 2 -22.31 -15.90 10.49
N GLU A 3 -23.62 -16.00 10.28
CA GLU A 3 -24.27 -15.54 9.04
C GLU A 3 -23.93 -14.08 8.70
N GLN A 4 -23.95 -13.21 9.71
CA GLN A 4 -23.61 -11.79 9.54
C GLN A 4 -22.17 -11.56 9.03
N ASP A 5 -21.21 -12.38 9.47
CA ASP A 5 -19.81 -12.26 9.04
C ASP A 5 -19.65 -12.69 7.59
N PHE A 6 -20.41 -13.70 7.16
CA PHE A 6 -20.45 -14.14 5.78
C PHE A 6 -21.02 -13.06 4.84
N LEU A 7 -22.16 -12.46 5.21
CA LEU A 7 -22.76 -11.38 4.42
C LEU A 7 -21.84 -10.15 4.31
N ASN A 8 -21.19 -9.78 5.42
CA ASN A 8 -20.21 -8.68 5.42
C ASN A 8 -19.00 -9.01 4.55
N PHE A 9 -18.49 -10.24 4.62
CA PHE A 9 -17.35 -10.68 3.82
C PHE A 9 -17.66 -10.64 2.33
N ASP A 10 -18.80 -11.17 1.90
CA ASP A 10 -19.15 -11.20 0.48
C ASP A 10 -19.38 -9.79 -0.07
N ALA A 11 -20.11 -8.94 0.66
CA ALA A 11 -20.33 -7.54 0.29
C ALA A 11 -19.01 -6.76 0.15
N LEU A 12 -18.11 -6.89 1.12
CA LEU A 12 -16.82 -6.18 1.10
C LEU A 12 -15.86 -6.71 0.03
N ARG A 13 -15.88 -8.03 -0.21
CA ARG A 13 -15.10 -8.65 -1.28
C ARG A 13 -15.52 -8.09 -2.64
N GLN A 14 -16.82 -8.01 -2.90
CA GLN A 14 -17.34 -7.47 -4.16
C GLN A 14 -17.04 -5.97 -4.30
N ALA A 15 -17.26 -5.19 -3.25
CA ALA A 15 -16.94 -3.76 -3.25
C ALA A 15 -15.45 -3.51 -3.51
N SER A 16 -14.57 -4.26 -2.86
CA SER A 16 -13.12 -4.17 -3.04
C SER A 16 -12.70 -4.55 -4.46
N GLN A 17 -13.37 -5.53 -5.07
CA GLN A 17 -13.09 -5.92 -6.45
C GLN A 17 -13.44 -4.80 -7.43
N CYS A 18 -14.59 -4.13 -7.24
CA CYS A 18 -14.97 -2.98 -8.06
C CYS A 18 -13.98 -1.83 -7.90
N VAL A 19 -13.59 -1.53 -6.66
CA VAL A 19 -12.62 -0.46 -6.34
C VAL A 19 -11.25 -0.76 -6.96
N GLY A 20 -10.83 -2.02 -6.99
CA GLY A 20 -9.59 -2.45 -7.64
C GLY A 20 -9.56 -2.28 -9.17
N ARG A 21 -10.69 -1.95 -9.82
CA ARG A 21 -10.72 -1.65 -11.27
C ARG A 21 -10.33 -0.22 -11.60
N VAL A 22 -10.34 0.68 -10.60
CA VAL A 22 -10.13 2.12 -10.80
C VAL A 22 -8.67 2.46 -11.12
N ILE A 23 -7.70 1.71 -10.55
CA ILE A 23 -6.27 1.95 -10.75
C ILE A 23 -5.71 0.81 -11.59
N ARG A 24 -5.02 1.13 -12.70
CA ARG A 24 -4.46 0.13 -13.61
C ARG A 24 -2.94 0.22 -13.75
N SER A 25 -2.38 1.42 -13.70
CA SER A 25 -0.94 1.69 -13.79
C SER A 25 -0.47 2.61 -12.66
N LYS A 26 0.86 2.77 -12.53
CA LYS A 26 1.46 3.71 -11.55
C LYS A 26 1.25 5.18 -11.90
N THR A 27 0.93 5.47 -13.17
CA THR A 27 0.63 6.82 -13.64
C THR A 27 -0.86 7.15 -13.54
N ASP A 28 -1.70 6.16 -13.26
CA ASP A 28 -3.14 6.36 -13.11
C ASP A 28 -3.45 6.85 -11.69
N TYR A 29 -4.38 7.79 -11.61
CA TYR A 29 -4.99 8.20 -10.35
C TYR A 29 -6.50 8.05 -10.44
N GLY A 30 -7.13 7.82 -9.30
CA GLY A 30 -8.56 7.65 -9.23
C GLY A 30 -9.11 8.02 -7.88
N LEU A 31 -10.38 8.40 -7.87
CA LEU A 31 -11.13 8.72 -6.66
C LEU A 31 -12.09 7.58 -6.34
N MET A 32 -12.02 7.08 -5.11
CA MET A 32 -12.87 6.00 -4.61
C MET A 32 -13.72 6.55 -3.47
N VAL A 33 -15.05 6.44 -3.59
CA VAL A 33 -15.97 7.00 -2.59
C VAL A 33 -16.86 5.89 -2.04
N PHE A 34 -16.77 5.65 -0.73
CA PHE A 34 -17.65 4.73 0.00
C PHE A 34 -18.83 5.51 0.58
N ALA A 35 -19.93 5.59 -0.17
CA ALA A 35 -21.10 6.39 0.17
C ALA A 35 -22.09 5.69 1.12
N ASP A 36 -21.60 5.04 2.18
CA ASP A 36 -22.45 4.36 3.16
C ASP A 36 -21.82 4.39 4.58
N SER A 37 -22.61 4.78 5.57
CA SER A 37 -22.17 4.93 6.97
C SER A 37 -21.63 3.63 7.59
N ARG A 38 -22.03 2.47 7.06
CA ARG A 38 -21.57 1.16 7.53
C ARG A 38 -20.07 0.97 7.32
N TYR A 39 -19.47 1.59 6.31
CA TYR A 39 -18.01 1.54 6.08
C TYR A 39 -17.21 2.31 7.13
N ASN A 40 -17.84 3.22 7.88
CA ASN A 40 -17.16 3.93 8.97
C ASN A 40 -16.94 3.02 10.20
N ARG A 41 -17.72 1.95 10.34
CA ARG A 41 -17.59 1.03 11.47
C ARG A 41 -16.34 0.17 11.35
N HIS A 42 -15.64 -0.01 12.46
CA HIS A 42 -14.35 -0.71 12.49
C HIS A 42 -14.44 -2.19 12.03
N ASP A 43 -15.55 -2.87 12.34
CA ASP A 43 -15.82 -4.26 11.93
C ASP A 43 -15.77 -4.45 10.40
N LYS A 44 -16.23 -3.45 9.64
CA LYS A 44 -16.22 -3.48 8.17
C LYS A 44 -14.96 -2.85 7.59
N ARG A 45 -14.52 -1.72 8.16
CA ARG A 45 -13.33 -1.03 7.68
C ARG A 45 -12.08 -1.91 7.76
N SER A 46 -11.88 -2.60 8.88
CA SER A 46 -10.73 -3.50 9.07
C SER A 46 -10.66 -4.69 8.09
N LYS A 47 -11.76 -4.97 7.38
CA LYS A 47 -11.85 -6.04 6.38
C LYS A 47 -11.56 -5.56 4.96
N LEU A 48 -11.40 -4.26 4.74
CA LEU A 48 -10.92 -3.73 3.47
C LEU A 48 -9.44 -4.13 3.25
N PRO A 49 -9.01 -4.32 2.00
CA PRO A 49 -7.60 -4.57 1.69
C PRO A 49 -6.66 -3.50 2.26
N LYS A 50 -5.50 -3.94 2.77
CA LYS A 50 -4.49 -3.04 3.38
C LYS A 50 -4.07 -1.89 2.46
N TRP A 51 -3.99 -2.13 1.15
CA TRP A 51 -3.60 -1.12 0.17
C TRP A 51 -4.62 0.03 0.04
N ILE A 52 -5.90 -0.20 0.39
CA ILE A 52 -6.91 0.86 0.50
C ILE A 52 -6.78 1.55 1.87
N LEU A 53 -6.66 0.74 2.93
CA LEU A 53 -6.65 1.24 4.31
C LEU A 53 -5.50 2.19 4.60
N GLN A 54 -4.31 1.95 4.03
CA GLN A 54 -3.16 2.83 4.21
C GLN A 54 -3.40 4.27 3.69
N PHE A 55 -4.35 4.46 2.78
CA PHE A 55 -4.70 5.78 2.24
C PHE A 55 -6.03 6.32 2.80
N LEU A 56 -6.75 5.52 3.60
CA LEU A 56 -8.00 5.93 4.25
C LEU A 56 -7.73 6.44 5.67
N GLY A 57 -7.15 7.64 5.75
CA GLY A 57 -6.90 8.34 7.01
C GLY A 57 -8.19 8.85 7.69
N ASP A 58 -8.09 9.18 8.98
CA ASP A 58 -9.25 9.58 9.79
C ASP A 58 -9.97 10.84 9.27
N GLN A 59 -9.22 11.75 8.64
CA GLN A 59 -9.75 12.95 7.99
C GLN A 59 -10.70 12.66 6.82
N TYR A 60 -10.68 11.45 6.26
CA TYR A 60 -11.55 11.05 5.15
C TYR A 60 -12.74 10.19 5.60
N LEU A 61 -12.94 10.05 6.91
CA LEU A 61 -14.05 9.30 7.49
C LEU A 61 -15.23 10.22 7.81
N ASN A 62 -16.44 9.70 7.66
CA ASN A 62 -17.69 10.38 8.05
C ASN A 62 -17.83 11.81 7.47
N LEU A 63 -17.41 11.99 6.22
CA LEU A 63 -17.49 13.26 5.53
C LEU A 63 -18.93 13.62 5.13
N SER A 64 -19.27 14.91 5.22
CA SER A 64 -20.43 15.45 4.54
C SER A 64 -20.18 15.54 3.04
N THR A 65 -21.26 15.64 2.24
CA THR A 65 -21.15 15.75 0.78
C THR A 65 -20.31 16.97 0.36
N ASP A 66 -20.46 18.10 1.04
CA ASP A 66 -19.68 19.31 0.75
C ASP A 66 -18.18 19.13 1.00
N MET A 67 -17.81 18.51 2.13
CA MET A 67 -16.42 18.21 2.44
C MET A 67 -15.84 17.20 1.43
N ALA A 68 -16.60 16.15 1.09
CA ALA A 68 -16.17 15.18 0.08
C ALA A 68 -15.89 15.85 -1.28
N ILE A 69 -16.72 16.79 -1.70
CA ILE A 69 -16.51 17.57 -2.93
C ILE A 69 -15.24 18.44 -2.82
N GLN A 70 -15.00 19.08 -1.68
CA GLN A 70 -13.79 19.87 -1.47
C GLN A 70 -12.52 19.01 -1.57
N HIS A 71 -12.49 17.85 -0.91
CA HIS A 71 -11.39 16.90 -0.99
C HIS A 71 -11.19 16.38 -2.42
N ALA A 72 -12.27 16.01 -3.12
CA ALA A 72 -12.20 15.56 -4.50
C ALA A 72 -11.62 16.63 -5.44
N LYS A 73 -12.08 17.88 -5.34
CA LYS A 73 -11.56 19.01 -6.13
C LYS A 73 -10.09 19.30 -5.84
N HIS A 74 -9.67 19.16 -4.59
CA HIS A 74 -8.28 19.34 -4.21
C HIS A 74 -7.40 18.22 -4.78
N PHE A 75 -7.79 16.97 -4.59
CA PHE A 75 -7.10 15.79 -5.10
C PHE A 75 -6.90 15.85 -6.62
N LEU A 76 -7.98 16.11 -7.39
CA LEU A 76 -7.90 16.15 -8.85
C LEU A 76 -7.00 17.28 -9.37
N ARG A 77 -6.92 18.43 -8.67
CA ARG A 77 -6.01 19.52 -9.05
C ARG A 77 -4.55 19.19 -8.81
N LEU A 78 -4.25 18.47 -7.73
CA LEU A 78 -2.90 18.00 -7.42
C LEU A 78 -2.46 16.91 -8.40
N MET A 79 -3.32 15.92 -8.64
CA MET A 79 -2.98 14.79 -9.51
C MET A 79 -3.01 15.13 -11.00
N GLY A 80 -3.65 16.25 -11.39
CA GLY A 80 -3.64 16.76 -12.76
C GLY A 80 -2.32 17.43 -13.19
N GLN A 81 -1.33 17.52 -12.30
CA GLN A 81 -0.01 18.05 -12.65
C GLN A 81 0.83 17.00 -13.40
N PRO A 82 1.81 17.42 -14.23
CA PRO A 82 2.76 16.50 -14.84
C PRO A 82 3.48 15.65 -13.78
N ILE A 83 3.62 14.35 -14.04
CA ILE A 83 4.27 13.42 -13.12
C ILE A 83 5.76 13.71 -13.09
N ASP A 84 6.32 13.86 -11.89
CA ASP A 84 7.76 13.98 -11.71
C ASP A 84 8.44 12.65 -12.07
N GLN A 85 9.31 12.70 -13.08
CA GLN A 85 10.03 11.54 -13.57
C GLN A 85 10.95 10.93 -12.51
N LYS A 86 11.49 11.74 -11.58
CA LYS A 86 12.33 11.24 -10.48
C LYS A 86 11.53 10.38 -9.50
N LEU A 87 10.32 10.83 -9.17
CA LEU A 87 9.40 10.08 -8.30
C LEU A 87 8.94 8.78 -8.97
N LEU A 88 8.76 8.79 -10.28
CA LEU A 88 8.42 7.58 -11.02
C LEU A 88 9.58 6.57 -11.02
N GLN A 89 10.81 7.06 -11.19
CA GLN A 89 12.03 6.24 -11.11
C GLN A 89 12.27 5.65 -9.71
N SER A 90 11.84 6.30 -8.63
CA SER A 90 11.96 5.70 -7.29
C SER A 90 10.96 4.57 -7.03
N VAL A 91 9.90 4.46 -7.85
CA VAL A 91 8.85 3.43 -7.69
C VAL A 91 9.02 2.28 -8.68
N LEU A 92 9.69 2.53 -9.80
CA LEU A 92 10.01 1.53 -10.83
C LEU A 92 11.45 1.05 -10.64
N LEU A 93 11.75 -0.17 -11.08
CA LEU A 93 13.11 -0.70 -11.08
C LEU A 93 13.57 -0.83 -12.53
N SER A 94 14.71 -0.24 -12.85
CA SER A 94 15.43 -0.49 -14.09
C SER A 94 16.35 -1.71 -13.96
N LEU A 95 16.92 -2.17 -15.08
CA LEU A 95 17.87 -3.29 -15.06
C LEU A 95 19.10 -2.96 -14.21
N ASP A 96 19.64 -1.75 -14.37
CA ASP A 96 20.80 -1.27 -13.62
C ASP A 96 20.51 -1.24 -12.11
N ASP A 97 19.30 -0.84 -11.70
CA ASP A 97 18.90 -0.81 -10.28
C ASP A 97 18.86 -2.23 -9.69
N VAL A 98 18.39 -3.21 -10.46
CA VAL A 98 18.31 -4.61 -10.03
C VAL A 98 19.71 -5.21 -9.87
N GLU A 99 20.62 -4.91 -10.80
CA GLU A 99 22.01 -5.36 -10.73
C GLU A 99 22.72 -4.80 -9.48
N GLN A 100 22.54 -3.49 -9.19
CA GLN A 100 23.09 -2.87 -7.99
C GLN A 100 22.54 -3.49 -6.70
N LEU A 101 21.21 -3.66 -6.61
CA LEU A 101 20.58 -4.30 -5.44
C LEU A 101 21.07 -5.74 -5.26
N SER A 102 21.28 -6.49 -6.35
CA SER A 102 21.81 -7.85 -6.27
C SER A 102 23.26 -7.89 -5.78
N ALA A 103 24.07 -6.91 -6.17
CA ALA A 103 25.46 -6.79 -5.71
C ALA A 103 25.53 -6.34 -4.23
N GLU A 104 24.68 -5.42 -3.81
CA GLU A 104 24.55 -5.01 -2.40
C GLU A 104 24.08 -6.17 -1.52
N MET A 105 23.07 -6.95 -1.96
CA MET A 105 22.61 -8.14 -1.23
C MET A 105 23.71 -9.21 -1.14
N ALA A 106 24.52 -9.38 -2.18
CA ALA A 106 25.65 -10.30 -2.15
C ALA A 106 26.76 -9.83 -1.19
N ALA A 107 27.01 -8.53 -1.09
CA ALA A 107 27.99 -7.98 -0.15
C ALA A 107 27.54 -8.16 1.32
N VAL A 108 26.26 -7.95 1.63
CA VAL A 108 25.72 -8.15 3.00
C VAL A 108 25.79 -9.62 3.42
N GLN A 109 25.59 -10.57 2.51
CA GLN A 109 25.71 -12.00 2.80
C GLN A 109 27.14 -12.41 3.12
N ILE A 110 28.13 -11.81 2.44
CA ILE A 110 29.55 -12.06 2.71
C ILE A 110 29.93 -11.56 4.12
N ASP A 111 29.44 -10.38 4.53
CA ASP A 111 29.72 -9.84 5.87
C ASP A 111 29.04 -10.65 6.99
N GLU A 112 27.82 -11.17 6.80
CA GLU A 112 27.14 -12.04 7.79
C GLU A 112 27.78 -13.44 7.91
N ASP A 113 28.33 -13.97 6.83
CA ASP A 113 29.04 -15.25 6.82
C ASP A 113 30.42 -15.10 7.51
N ASP A 114 31.16 -14.01 7.25
CA ASP A 114 32.43 -13.70 7.93
C ASP A 114 32.24 -13.47 9.45
N GLU A 115 31.19 -12.77 9.88
CA GLU A 115 30.89 -12.58 11.31
C GLU A 115 30.53 -13.89 12.02
N ASN A 116 29.77 -14.79 11.35
CA ASN A 116 29.44 -16.10 11.91
C ASN A 116 30.66 -17.03 11.96
N GLU A 117 31.56 -16.99 10.98
CA GLU A 117 32.79 -17.80 10.97
C GLU A 117 33.71 -17.38 12.14
N VAL A 118 33.89 -16.08 12.37
CA VAL A 118 34.67 -15.54 13.51
C VAL A 118 34.05 -15.90 14.87
N LEU A 119 32.72 -15.95 14.99
CA LEU A 119 32.05 -16.36 16.23
C LEU A 119 32.19 -17.88 16.49
N THR A 120 32.21 -18.70 15.44
CA THR A 120 32.44 -20.15 15.58
C THR A 120 33.88 -20.48 15.96
N GLU A 121 34.88 -19.78 15.41
CA GLU A 121 36.29 -19.99 15.80
C GLU A 121 36.56 -19.61 17.26
N ASN A 122 35.96 -18.53 17.76
CA ASN A 122 36.16 -18.07 19.14
C ASN A 122 35.46 -18.98 20.19
N ASN A 123 34.41 -19.72 19.83
CA ASN A 123 33.70 -20.63 20.73
C ASN A 123 34.30 -22.05 20.78
N VAL A 124 35.18 -22.41 19.83
CA VAL A 124 35.90 -23.70 19.83
C VAL A 124 37.21 -23.63 20.62
N ALA A 125 37.71 -22.42 20.92
CA ALA A 125 38.98 -22.18 21.59
C ALA A 125 38.93 -22.14 23.14
N VAL A 126 37.83 -22.58 23.79
CA VAL A 126 37.68 -22.67 25.26
C VAL A 126 37.56 -24.12 25.71
#